data_AF-A0A6J8BC75-F1
#
_entry.id   AF-A0A6J8BC75-F1
#
_cell.length_a   1.000
_cell.length_b   1.000
_cell.length_c   1.000
_cell.angle_alpha   90.00
_cell.angle_beta   90.00
_cell.angle_gamma   90.00
#
_symmetry.space_group_name_H-M   'P 1'
#
loop_
_entity.id
_entity.type
_entity.pdbx_description
1 polymer ?
#
loop_
_entity_poly.entity_id
_entity_poly.type
_entity_poly.pdbx_seq_one_letter_code
_entity_poly.pdbx_strand_id
1 'polypeptide(L)'
;MTAAHPLNQTGGNIQQLPTVSVQEPELEKKSEQRRTKVKKNAINNLVQQVHIIPMEDEKYDLLQFLANVKENVENELINTCEKRRSIKWNVIGRVEMIRDVDNGEQEKTTPHFRSKNYISLPDENNEHNINEAFQGVNKSLEEFVSHGSNWVVNKVLSLEINTVKYSPVSGSSHLPLPRKIRFDVVLST
;
A
#
# COMPACT_ATOMS: atom_id res chain seq x y z
N MET A 1 18.31 76.37 54.56
CA MET A 1 17.41 77.08 53.63
C MET A 1 17.25 76.19 52.41
N THR A 2 16.40 75.16 52.49
CA THR A 2 15.00 75.16 52.05
C THR A 2 14.87 75.46 50.56
N ALA A 3 14.84 74.42 49.72
CA ALA A 3 13.68 74.05 48.89
C ALA A 3 14.12 73.03 47.81
N ALA A 4 13.65 71.79 47.92
CA ALA A 4 13.50 70.90 46.77
C ALA A 4 12.18 70.12 46.95
N HIS A 5 11.28 70.35 45.99
CA HIS A 5 9.99 69.73 45.73
C HIS A 5 10.12 69.02 44.36
N PRO A 6 9.26 68.06 43.98
CA PRO A 6 9.09 66.72 44.54
C PRO A 6 9.33 65.61 43.49
N LEU A 7 9.50 64.37 43.97
CA LEU A 7 9.39 63.13 43.18
C LEU A 7 7.93 62.87 42.81
N ASN A 8 7.65 62.55 41.54
CA ASN A 8 6.62 61.56 41.19
C ASN A 8 6.87 60.95 39.80
N GLN A 9 6.94 59.61 39.76
CA GLN A 9 6.40 58.61 38.80
C GLN A 9 6.31 59.00 37.30
N THR A 10 6.58 58.16 36.28
CA THR A 10 6.54 56.70 36.11
C THR A 10 7.09 56.42 34.70
N GLY A 11 7.71 55.26 34.44
CA GLY A 11 7.95 54.78 33.08
C GLY A 11 9.34 54.19 32.85
N GLY A 12 9.60 53.02 33.44
CA GLY A 12 10.81 52.25 33.16
C GLY A 12 10.82 51.76 31.71
N ASN A 13 11.75 52.31 30.93
CA ASN A 13 12.10 51.86 29.59
C ASN A 13 13.02 50.62 29.74
N ILE A 14 12.44 49.42 29.78
CA ILE A 14 13.19 48.17 29.70
C ILE A 14 13.56 47.96 28.23
N GLN A 15 14.80 48.30 27.89
CA GLN A 15 15.42 47.87 26.64
C GLN A 15 15.44 46.34 26.61
N GLN A 16 14.72 45.78 25.65
CA GLN A 16 14.65 44.36 25.38
C GLN A 16 16.05 43.82 25.04
N LEU A 17 16.37 42.68 25.66
CA LEU A 17 17.54 41.85 25.41
C LEU A 17 17.71 41.53 23.91
N PRO A 18 18.95 41.41 23.41
CA PRO A 18 19.17 40.95 22.05
C PRO A 18 18.59 39.55 21.89
N THR A 19 17.68 39.40 20.93
CA THR A 19 17.17 38.11 20.45
C THR A 19 18.36 37.29 19.95
N VAL A 20 18.85 36.39 20.81
CA VAL A 20 19.72 35.29 20.40
C VAL A 20 18.90 34.43 19.45
N SER A 21 19.22 34.51 18.16
CA SER A 21 18.74 33.59 17.15
C SER A 21 19.23 32.19 17.51
N VAL A 22 18.40 31.44 18.23
CA VAL A 22 18.60 30.00 18.42
C VAL A 22 18.47 29.38 17.04
N GLN A 23 19.60 28.99 16.47
CA GLN A 23 19.66 28.08 15.35
C GLN A 23 19.07 26.75 15.83
N GLU A 24 17.85 26.43 15.39
CA GLU A 24 17.29 25.10 15.49
C GLU A 24 18.21 24.13 14.75
N PRO A 25 18.80 23.13 15.42
CA PRO A 25 19.68 22.19 14.77
C PRO A 25 18.82 21.21 13.97
N GLU A 26 18.93 21.31 12.65
CA GLU A 26 18.96 20.22 11.67
C GLU A 26 18.65 18.81 12.24
N LEU A 27 17.39 18.55 12.58
CA LEU A 27 16.91 17.21 12.91
C LEU A 27 15.81 16.80 11.93
N GLU A 28 16.20 15.86 11.08
CA GLU A 28 15.36 14.97 10.27
C GLU A 28 14.60 15.57 9.09
N LYS A 29 15.42 15.89 8.09
CA LYS A 29 15.13 15.65 6.66
C LYS A 29 14.72 14.18 6.41
N LYS A 30 13.52 13.76 6.83
CA LYS A 30 12.82 12.60 6.22
C LYS A 30 11.97 13.14 5.08
N SER A 31 12.65 13.67 4.05
CA SER A 31 11.97 14.00 2.80
C SER A 31 11.33 12.72 2.30
N GLU A 32 10.01 12.67 2.31
CA GLU A 32 9.22 11.70 1.56
C GLU A 32 9.69 11.75 0.11
N GLN A 33 10.62 10.87 -0.25
CA GLN A 33 10.88 10.60 -1.65
C GLN A 33 9.58 10.00 -2.18
N ARG A 34 8.78 10.83 -2.86
CA ARG A 34 7.47 10.45 -3.38
C ARG A 34 7.63 9.26 -4.32
N ARG A 35 7.38 8.06 -3.82
CA ARG A 35 7.37 6.83 -4.65
C ARG A 35 6.40 7.00 -5.81
N THR A 36 6.80 6.52 -6.98
CA THR A 36 5.92 6.54 -8.15
C THR A 36 4.78 5.55 -7.96
N LYS A 37 3.54 6.05 -8.04
CA LYS A 37 2.32 5.24 -7.98
C LYS A 37 1.50 5.43 -9.26
N VAL A 38 1.12 4.34 -9.92
CA VAL A 38 0.25 4.36 -11.11
C VAL A 38 -1.09 3.71 -10.75
N LYS A 39 -2.21 4.43 -10.90
CA LYS A 39 -3.56 3.92 -10.61
C LYS A 39 -4.33 3.67 -11.90
N LYS A 40 -5.05 2.55 -11.96
CA LYS A 40 -5.96 2.17 -13.05
C LYS A 40 -7.30 1.74 -12.46
N ASN A 41 -8.40 2.07 -13.12
CA ASN A 41 -9.75 1.66 -12.73
C ASN A 41 -10.41 0.89 -13.87
N ALA A 42 -11.30 -0.04 -13.54
CA ALA A 42 -12.07 -0.82 -14.51
C ALA A 42 -13.47 -1.15 -13.96
N ILE A 43 -14.36 -1.65 -14.84
CA ILE A 43 -15.73 -2.08 -14.53
C ILE A 43 -16.48 -1.01 -13.73
N ASN A 44 -16.72 0.16 -14.33
CA ASN A 44 -17.42 1.28 -13.70
C ASN A 44 -16.84 1.67 -12.31
N ASN A 45 -15.52 1.70 -12.19
CA ASN A 45 -14.76 1.98 -10.95
C ASN A 45 -14.95 0.96 -9.82
N LEU A 46 -15.49 -0.22 -10.09
CA LEU A 46 -15.57 -1.31 -9.10
C LEU A 46 -14.22 -1.94 -8.84
N VAL A 47 -13.34 -1.99 -9.85
CA VAL A 47 -11.99 -2.55 -9.77
C VAL A 47 -10.98 -1.43 -9.84
N GLN A 48 -9.98 -1.47 -8.97
CA GLN A 48 -8.83 -0.56 -8.99
C GLN A 48 -7.54 -1.37 -8.83
N GLN A 49 -6.53 -0.97 -9.60
CA GLN A 49 -5.19 -1.52 -9.56
C GLN A 49 -4.21 -0.38 -9.31
N VAL A 50 -3.33 -0.54 -8.33
CA VAL A 50 -2.31 0.45 -7.97
C VAL A 50 -0.95 -0.20 -8.10
N HIS A 51 -0.07 0.34 -8.94
CA HIS A 51 1.32 -0.10 -9.08
C HIS A 51 2.22 0.83 -8.28
N ILE A 52 3.02 0.28 -7.37
CA ILE A 52 4.06 0.97 -6.62
C ILE A 52 5.41 0.52 -7.20
N ILE A 53 6.22 1.47 -7.65
CA ILE A 53 7.54 1.20 -8.24
C ILE A 53 8.62 1.30 -7.14
N PRO A 54 9.57 0.33 -7.05
CA PRO A 54 10.69 0.40 -6.11
C PRO A 54 11.63 1.58 -6.40
N MET A 55 12.26 2.09 -5.36
CA MET A 55 13.37 3.04 -5.48
C MET A 55 14.65 2.30 -5.89
N GLU A 56 15.65 3.02 -6.41
CA GLU A 56 16.86 2.40 -7.01
C GLU A 56 17.59 1.45 -6.05
N ASP A 57 17.65 1.81 -4.77
CA ASP A 57 18.31 1.08 -3.69
C ASP A 57 17.53 -0.16 -3.20
N GLU A 58 16.24 -0.26 -3.53
CA GLU A 58 15.37 -1.36 -3.11
C GLU A 58 15.09 -2.37 -4.24
N LYS A 59 15.58 -2.10 -5.46
CA LYS A 59 15.24 -2.92 -6.64
C LYS A 59 15.74 -4.36 -6.55
N TYR A 60 16.75 -4.64 -5.74
CA TYR A 60 17.42 -5.95 -5.74
C TYR A 60 16.95 -6.87 -4.61
N ASP A 61 16.17 -6.36 -3.66
CA ASP A 61 15.67 -7.11 -2.52
C ASP A 61 14.16 -6.91 -2.36
N LEU A 62 13.39 -7.96 -2.65
CA LEU A 62 11.94 -7.95 -2.53
C LEU A 62 11.48 -7.73 -1.08
N LEU A 63 12.13 -8.34 -0.10
CA LEU A 63 11.74 -8.19 1.30
C LEU A 63 11.96 -6.77 1.79
N GLN A 64 13.09 -6.16 1.42
CA GLN A 64 13.36 -4.76 1.75
C GLN A 64 12.35 -3.84 1.08
N PHE A 65 12.06 -4.05 -0.20
CA PHE A 65 11.02 -3.28 -0.90
C PHE A 65 9.64 -3.42 -0.23
N LEU A 66 9.21 -4.64 0.08
CA LEU A 66 7.92 -4.91 0.74
C LEU A 66 7.84 -4.22 2.10
N ALA A 67 8.89 -4.30 2.92
CA ALA A 67 8.96 -3.62 4.21
C ALA A 67 8.79 -2.10 4.05
N ASN A 68 9.48 -1.51 3.06
CA ASN A 68 9.49 -0.07 2.86
C ASN A 68 8.20 0.48 2.23
N VAL A 69 7.37 -0.36 1.59
CA VAL A 69 6.06 0.04 1.04
C VAL A 69 4.87 -0.34 1.92
N LYS A 70 5.09 -1.00 3.07
CA LYS A 70 4.02 -1.46 3.97
C LYS A 70 3.01 -0.35 4.29
N GLU A 71 3.51 0.79 4.75
CA GLU A 71 2.70 1.96 5.09
C GLU A 71 1.97 2.53 3.86
N ASN A 72 2.58 2.47 2.67
CA ASN A 72 1.93 2.90 1.44
C ASN A 72 0.77 1.99 1.04
N VAL A 73 0.90 0.68 1.25
CA VAL A 73 -0.17 -0.30 1.01
C VAL A 73 -1.30 -0.07 2.00
N GLU A 74 -0.98 0.04 3.29
CA GLU A 74 -1.96 0.28 4.35
C GLU A 74 -2.78 1.54 4.08
N ASN A 75 -2.11 2.67 3.83
CA ASN A 75 -2.78 3.92 3.49
C ASN A 75 -3.65 3.80 2.23
N GLU A 76 -3.20 3.06 1.20
CA GLU A 76 -4.01 2.87 -0.01
C GLU A 76 -5.26 2.02 0.26
N LEU A 77 -5.15 0.98 1.09
CA LEU A 77 -6.26 0.13 1.48
C LEU A 77 -7.27 0.89 2.34
N ILE A 78 -6.81 1.67 3.35
CA ILE A 78 -7.67 2.53 4.18
C ILE A 78 -8.43 3.51 3.30
N ASN A 79 -7.72 4.29 2.49
CA ASN A 79 -8.32 5.28 1.58
C ASN A 79 -9.35 4.67 0.62
N THR A 80 -9.09 3.45 0.14
CA THR A 80 -10.00 2.76 -0.79
C THR A 80 -11.20 2.17 -0.04
N CYS A 81 -10.99 1.64 1.16
CA CYS A 81 -12.04 1.07 2.01
C CYS A 81 -13.01 2.15 2.47
N GLU A 82 -12.55 3.32 2.91
CA GLU A 82 -13.39 4.46 3.29
C GLU A 82 -14.31 4.89 2.14
N LYS A 83 -13.78 4.96 0.91
CA LYS A 83 -14.56 5.35 -0.28
C LYS A 83 -15.58 4.30 -0.72
N ARG A 84 -15.28 3.02 -0.52
CA ARG A 84 -16.08 1.90 -1.05
C ARG A 84 -16.87 1.14 0.02
N ARG A 85 -16.72 1.53 1.29
CA ARG A 85 -17.22 0.91 2.53
C ARG A 85 -16.73 -0.50 2.81
N SER A 86 -16.39 -1.29 1.81
CA SER A 86 -15.72 -2.57 2.01
C SER A 86 -15.02 -2.96 0.72
N ILE A 87 -13.88 -3.61 0.88
CA ILE A 87 -13.05 -4.02 -0.26
C ILE A 87 -12.59 -5.46 -0.10
N LYS A 88 -12.48 -6.15 -1.22
CA LYS A 88 -11.69 -7.38 -1.33
C LYS A 88 -10.42 -7.02 -2.09
N TRP A 89 -9.27 -7.46 -1.61
CA TRP A 89 -7.99 -7.07 -2.18
C TRP A 89 -6.97 -8.22 -2.19
N ASN A 90 -5.92 -8.06 -2.99
CA ASN A 90 -4.71 -8.87 -2.97
C ASN A 90 -3.52 -8.01 -3.42
N VAL A 91 -2.31 -8.51 -3.19
CA VAL A 91 -1.09 -7.91 -3.70
C VAL A 91 -0.36 -8.85 -4.65
N ILE A 92 0.37 -8.27 -5.60
CA ILE A 92 1.17 -9.01 -6.58
C ILE A 92 2.57 -8.40 -6.66
N GLY A 93 3.59 -9.17 -6.28
CA GLY A 93 4.98 -8.83 -6.55
C GLY A 93 5.34 -9.18 -7.99
N ARG A 94 5.81 -8.19 -8.76
CA ARG A 94 6.37 -8.41 -10.10
C ARG A 94 7.87 -8.28 -10.03
N VAL A 95 8.55 -9.34 -10.45
CA VAL A 95 10.00 -9.45 -10.37
C VAL A 95 10.51 -9.92 -11.72
N GLU A 96 11.58 -9.30 -12.21
CA GLU A 96 12.36 -9.78 -13.33
C GLU A 96 13.34 -10.83 -12.82
N MET A 97 13.26 -12.02 -13.38
CA MET A 97 14.14 -13.15 -13.09
C MET A 97 15.01 -13.41 -14.32
N ILE A 98 16.25 -13.81 -14.08
CA ILE A 98 17.19 -14.23 -15.13
C ILE A 98 17.73 -15.62 -14.84
N ARG A 99 18.10 -16.33 -15.89
CA ARG A 99 18.94 -17.53 -15.80
C ARG A 99 19.89 -17.56 -16.98
N ASP A 100 21.07 -18.10 -16.75
CA ASP A 100 22.01 -18.37 -17.83
C ASP A 100 21.61 -19.68 -18.54
N VAL A 101 21.72 -19.69 -19.87
CA VAL A 101 21.55 -20.91 -20.68
C VAL A 101 22.89 -21.33 -21.27
N ASP A 102 23.02 -22.61 -21.63
CA ASP A 102 24.29 -23.24 -22.05
C ASP A 102 25.01 -22.53 -23.21
N ASN A 103 24.29 -21.75 -24.01
CA ASN A 103 24.84 -20.96 -25.11
C ASN A 103 25.48 -19.61 -24.68
N GLY A 104 25.53 -19.31 -23.38
CA GLY A 104 26.00 -18.03 -22.85
C GLY A 104 25.00 -16.88 -22.99
N GLU A 105 23.77 -17.18 -23.43
CA GLU A 105 22.66 -16.23 -23.44
C GLU A 105 21.98 -16.18 -22.07
N GLN A 106 21.27 -15.07 -21.79
CA GLN A 106 20.42 -14.94 -20.62
C GLN A 106 18.96 -14.98 -21.00
N GLU A 107 18.24 -15.92 -20.41
CA GLU A 107 16.79 -15.93 -20.49
C GLU A 107 16.20 -15.05 -19.40
N LYS A 108 15.17 -14.27 -19.75
CA LYS A 108 14.45 -13.38 -18.82
C LYS A 108 13.00 -13.77 -18.73
N THR A 109 12.46 -13.71 -17.53
CA THR A 109 11.01 -13.86 -17.28
C THR A 109 10.54 -12.89 -16.23
N THR A 110 9.24 -12.59 -16.22
CA THR A 110 8.64 -11.64 -15.28
C THR A 110 7.44 -12.27 -14.56
N PRO A 111 7.67 -13.22 -13.64
CA PRO A 111 6.61 -13.86 -12.88
C PRO A 111 5.80 -12.88 -12.03
N HIS A 112 4.56 -13.27 -11.75
CA HIS A 112 3.62 -12.55 -10.90
C HIS A 112 3.38 -13.36 -9.62
N PHE A 113 3.98 -12.93 -8.51
CA PHE A 113 3.84 -13.58 -7.22
C PHE A 113 2.68 -12.97 -6.46
N ARG A 114 1.56 -13.69 -6.38
CA ARG A 114 0.28 -13.17 -5.90
C ARG A 114 -0.08 -13.71 -4.52
N SER A 115 -0.52 -12.83 -3.62
CA SER A 115 -1.12 -13.23 -2.35
C SER A 115 -2.50 -13.86 -2.52
N LYS A 116 -3.02 -14.50 -1.46
CA LYS A 116 -4.46 -14.80 -1.38
C LYS A 116 -5.31 -13.51 -1.38
N ASN A 117 -6.62 -13.68 -1.48
CA ASN A 117 -7.54 -12.55 -1.33
C ASN A 117 -7.84 -12.30 0.15
N TYR A 118 -7.90 -11.03 0.50
CA TYR A 118 -8.26 -10.51 1.82
C TYR A 118 -9.51 -9.63 1.69
N ILE A 119 -10.21 -9.45 2.79
CA ILE A 119 -11.34 -8.53 2.90
C ILE A 119 -10.94 -7.48 3.93
N SER A 120 -11.27 -6.22 3.66
CA SER A 120 -11.18 -5.14 4.63
C SER A 120 -12.54 -4.49 4.77
N LEU A 121 -12.97 -4.35 6.01
CA LEU A 121 -14.14 -3.59 6.42
C LEU A 121 -13.71 -2.20 6.95
N PRO A 122 -14.65 -1.26 7.16
CA PRO A 122 -14.33 0.00 7.82
C PRO A 122 -13.82 -0.25 9.24
N ASP A 123 -12.90 0.59 9.70
CA ASP A 123 -12.34 0.58 11.06
C ASP A 123 -11.59 -0.71 11.47
N GLU A 124 -11.35 -1.63 10.52
CA GLU A 124 -10.58 -2.84 10.72
C GLU A 124 -9.07 -2.59 10.55
N ASN A 125 -8.26 -3.05 11.51
CA ASN A 125 -6.81 -3.03 11.37
C ASN A 125 -6.36 -4.11 10.38
N ASN A 126 -5.74 -3.70 9.27
CA ASN A 126 -5.29 -4.59 8.20
C ASN A 126 -3.84 -5.05 8.36
N GLU A 127 -3.12 -4.64 9.40
CA GLU A 127 -1.69 -4.91 9.55
C GLU A 127 -1.36 -6.41 9.45
N HIS A 128 -2.10 -7.25 10.18
CA HIS A 128 -1.90 -8.70 10.14
C HIS A 128 -2.10 -9.26 8.73
N ASN A 129 -3.16 -8.84 8.05
CA ASN A 129 -3.49 -9.26 6.69
C ASN A 129 -2.43 -8.81 5.68
N ILE A 130 -1.88 -7.61 5.83
CA ILE A 130 -0.79 -7.08 4.99
C ILE A 130 0.48 -7.88 5.19
N ASN A 131 0.87 -8.15 6.44
CA ASN A 131 2.05 -8.96 6.75
C ASN A 131 1.91 -10.38 6.16
N GLU A 132 0.74 -11.02 6.33
CA GLU A 132 0.49 -12.33 5.75
C GLU A 132 0.53 -12.30 4.21
N ALA A 133 0.00 -11.23 3.60
CA ALA A 133 0.01 -11.07 2.15
C ALA A 133 1.44 -10.96 1.61
N PHE A 134 2.29 -10.18 2.28
CA PHE A 134 3.71 -10.03 1.94
C PHE A 134 4.49 -11.32 2.12
N GLN A 135 4.26 -12.05 3.21
CA GLN A 135 4.84 -13.37 3.43
C GLN A 135 4.42 -14.34 2.32
N GLY A 136 3.16 -14.32 1.89
CA GLY A 136 2.67 -15.15 0.79
C GLY A 136 3.35 -14.84 -0.55
N VAL A 137 3.56 -13.56 -0.85
CA VAL A 137 4.32 -13.11 -2.03
C VAL A 137 5.77 -13.59 -1.97
N ASN A 138 6.44 -13.36 -0.84
CA ASN A 138 7.84 -13.76 -0.67
C ASN A 138 8.02 -15.29 -0.73
N LYS A 139 7.14 -16.05 -0.07
CA LYS A 139 7.15 -17.51 -0.14
C LYS A 139 6.98 -18.03 -1.56
N SER A 140 6.09 -17.41 -2.34
CA SER A 140 5.89 -17.78 -3.74
C SER A 140 7.14 -17.52 -4.60
N LEU A 141 7.89 -16.46 -4.29
CA LEU A 141 9.19 -16.19 -4.91
C LEU A 141 10.22 -17.25 -4.52
N GLU A 142 10.34 -17.57 -3.23
CA GLU A 142 11.27 -18.58 -2.73
C GLU A 142 11.00 -19.96 -3.35
N GLU A 143 9.72 -20.36 -3.43
CA GLU A 143 9.31 -21.59 -4.09
C GLU A 143 9.69 -21.58 -5.58
N PHE A 144 9.53 -20.46 -6.26
CA PHE A 144 9.92 -20.31 -7.67
C PHE A 144 11.42 -20.42 -7.88
N VAL A 145 12.23 -19.81 -7.01
CA VAL A 145 13.70 -19.92 -7.06
C VAL A 145 14.15 -21.35 -6.72
N SER A 146 13.55 -21.96 -5.70
CA SER A 146 13.92 -23.30 -5.21
C SER A 146 13.56 -24.42 -6.18
N HIS A 147 12.45 -24.32 -6.91
CA HIS A 147 12.02 -25.34 -7.88
C HIS A 147 12.35 -24.96 -9.32
N GLY A 148 12.73 -23.71 -9.55
CA GLY A 148 13.08 -23.18 -10.85
C GLY A 148 14.44 -23.68 -11.31
N SER A 149 14.61 -23.90 -12.62
CA SER A 149 15.88 -24.29 -13.23
C SER A 149 16.90 -23.13 -13.18
N ASN A 150 17.50 -22.90 -12.02
CA ASN A 150 18.52 -21.87 -11.75
C ASN A 150 18.06 -20.43 -12.01
N TRP A 151 16.79 -20.11 -11.72
CA TRP A 151 16.31 -18.74 -11.79
C TRP A 151 16.82 -17.92 -10.62
N VAL A 152 17.40 -16.75 -10.92
CA VAL A 152 17.82 -15.76 -9.92
C VAL A 152 17.05 -14.46 -10.08
N VAL A 153 16.84 -13.76 -8.96
CA VAL A 153 16.22 -12.43 -8.96
C VAL A 153 17.18 -11.44 -9.62
N ASN A 154 16.72 -10.76 -10.67
CA ASN A 154 17.47 -9.65 -11.26
C ASN A 154 17.05 -8.32 -10.64
N LYS A 155 15.74 -8.03 -10.64
CA LYS A 155 15.19 -6.84 -10.01
C LYS A 155 13.69 -6.93 -9.78
N VAL A 156 13.21 -6.26 -8.74
CA VAL A 156 11.80 -5.99 -8.49
C VAL A 156 11.33 -4.92 -9.47
N LEU A 157 10.21 -5.18 -10.15
CA LEU A 157 9.61 -4.25 -11.12
C LEU A 157 8.54 -3.38 -10.45
N SER A 158 7.67 -3.99 -9.66
CA SER A 158 6.59 -3.28 -8.95
C SER A 158 5.87 -4.16 -7.93
N LEU A 159 5.22 -3.54 -6.95
CA LEU A 159 4.12 -4.14 -6.20
C LEU A 159 2.79 -3.65 -6.76
N GLU A 160 1.89 -4.57 -7.10
CA GLU A 160 0.53 -4.23 -7.51
C GLU A 160 -0.45 -4.51 -6.37
N ILE A 161 -1.34 -3.56 -6.09
CA ILE A 161 -2.46 -3.71 -5.16
C ILE A 161 -3.73 -3.75 -5.99
N ASN A 162 -4.42 -4.87 -5.98
CA ASN A 162 -5.71 -5.02 -6.64
C ASN A 162 -6.82 -4.91 -5.60
N THR A 163 -7.77 -4.01 -5.83
CA THR A 163 -8.93 -3.82 -4.96
C THR A 163 -10.22 -3.89 -5.76
N VAL A 164 -11.24 -4.53 -5.18
CA VAL A 164 -12.60 -4.55 -5.72
C VAL A 164 -13.59 -4.21 -4.62
N LYS A 165 -14.65 -3.46 -4.94
CA LYS A 165 -15.75 -3.24 -3.99
C LYS A 165 -16.31 -4.59 -3.53
N TYR A 166 -16.32 -4.83 -2.23
CA TYR A 166 -16.92 -6.01 -1.66
C TYR A 166 -18.41 -5.76 -1.42
N SER A 167 -19.26 -6.69 -1.84
CA SER A 167 -20.70 -6.65 -1.64
C SER A 167 -21.15 -8.10 -1.47
N PRO A 168 -21.13 -8.63 -0.24
CA PRO A 168 -21.54 -10.01 0.00
C PRO A 168 -22.98 -10.19 -0.45
N VAL A 169 -23.26 -11.33 -1.08
CA VAL A 169 -24.62 -11.72 -1.45
C VAL A 169 -25.37 -11.98 -0.15
N SER A 170 -26.47 -11.28 0.11
CA SER A 170 -27.25 -11.50 1.34
C SER A 170 -27.84 -12.91 1.32
N GLY A 171 -27.94 -13.57 2.48
CA GLY A 171 -28.44 -14.95 2.59
C GLY A 171 -29.87 -15.17 2.08
N SER A 172 -30.60 -14.09 1.76
CA SER A 172 -31.94 -14.11 1.15
C SER A 172 -31.95 -13.88 -0.37
N SER A 173 -30.80 -13.86 -1.03
CA SER A 173 -30.69 -13.66 -2.48
C SER A 173 -31.17 -14.89 -3.24
N HIS A 174 -32.48 -15.09 -3.32
CA HIS A 174 -33.08 -16.06 -4.23
C HIS A 174 -32.67 -15.68 -5.66
N LEU A 175 -31.75 -16.45 -6.26
CA LEU A 175 -31.51 -16.40 -7.69
C LEU A 175 -32.69 -17.10 -8.35
N PRO A 176 -33.61 -16.37 -9.00
CA PRO A 176 -34.80 -16.98 -9.57
C PRO A 176 -34.38 -18.02 -10.61
N LEU A 177 -35.02 -19.19 -10.55
CA LEU A 177 -34.69 -20.30 -11.44
C LEU A 177 -34.82 -19.85 -12.91
N PRO A 178 -33.75 -19.92 -13.72
CA PRO A 178 -33.79 -19.58 -15.13
C PRO A 178 -34.92 -20.33 -15.85
N ARG A 179 -35.66 -19.63 -16.71
CA ARG A 179 -36.88 -20.16 -17.36
C ARG A 179 -36.67 -21.51 -18.07
N LYS A 180 -35.46 -21.77 -18.57
CA LYS A 180 -35.13 -22.98 -19.34
C LYS A 180 -35.13 -24.30 -18.53
N ILE A 181 -35.08 -24.22 -17.20
CA ILE A 181 -35.01 -25.39 -16.30
C ILE A 181 -36.15 -25.41 -15.27
N ARG A 182 -37.14 -24.52 -15.43
CA ARG A 182 -38.37 -24.58 -14.65
C ARG A 182 -39.22 -25.70 -15.22
N PHE A 183 -39.11 -26.89 -14.65
CA PHE A 183 -40.09 -27.95 -14.92
C PHE A 183 -41.41 -27.50 -14.29
N ASP A 184 -42.43 -27.26 -15.13
CA ASP A 184 -43.79 -27.09 -14.67
C ASP A 184 -44.24 -28.42 -14.06
N VAL A 185 -44.09 -28.56 -12.74
CA VAL A 185 -44.74 -29.63 -11.99
C VAL A 185 -46.23 -29.30 -12.01
N VAL A 186 -46.90 -29.74 -13.09
CA VAL A 186 -48.35 -29.81 -13.14
C VAL A 186 -48.75 -30.90 -12.15
N LEU A 187 -49.09 -30.49 -10.94
CA LEU A 187 -49.80 -31.35 -9.99
C LEU A 187 -51.17 -31.64 -10.60
N SER A 188 -51.31 -32.81 -11.21
CA SER A 188 -52.61 -33.39 -11.54
C SER A 188 -53.18 -33.97 -10.25
N THR A 189 -54.27 -33.38 -9.78
CA THR A 189 -55.19 -33.97 -8.80
C THR A 189 -56.54 -34.13 -9.47
#